data_AF-A0A3B3CT44-F1
#
_entry.id   AF-A0A3B3CT44-F1
#
_cell.length_a   1.000
_cell.length_b   1.000
_cell.length_c   1.000
_cell.angle_alpha   90.00
_cell.angle_beta   90.00
_cell.angle_gamma   90.00
#
_symmetry.space_group_name_H-M   'P 1'
#
loop_
_entity.id
_entity.type
_entity.pdbx_description
1 polymer ?
#
loop_
_entity_poly.entity_id
_entity_poly.type
_entity_poly.pdbx_seq_one_letter_code
_entity_poly.pdbx_strand_id
1 'polypeptide(L)'
;MSIFCFGKKLLSFKRKKNNNKKKNQILKDARFFLYFCFLISYLGYLMLYNYIILVKMERWPSIQEWTVIAYILTLGTEKVRQVKISVWLEDYWNITDLVAICTFLLGLMLRLQNEPYLGYGRVIYCIDIIFWYIRVLDIFGVNKYLGPYVMMIGKMVGLVEFIMLVVLMSFGVARQAILHPDEEPTWRLARNIFYMPYWMIYGEVFADSIDRKTRIHNFLNEKTLSPCGEHLYDEDGKKLPPCIPGAWLTPAIMACYLLVANILLVNLLIAVFNNTFFEVKSISNQVWKFQRYQLIMTFHDRPILPPPLIIFSHLYILFTRLFRRCVKKKQEGELDEKDRGLSQGESDSGKTKARKTEEETREENQH
;
A
#
# COMPACT_ATOMS: atom_id res chain seq x y z
N MET A 1 6.03 49.96 45.10
CA MET A 1 5.12 49.76 43.94
C MET A 1 5.56 48.62 42.98
N SER A 2 6.82 48.15 43.03
CA SER A 2 7.38 47.22 42.03
C SER A 2 7.13 45.72 42.25
N ILE A 3 6.86 45.27 43.49
CA ILE A 3 6.70 43.83 43.83
C ILE A 3 5.32 43.30 43.41
N PHE A 4 4.26 44.11 43.57
CA PHE A 4 2.89 43.74 43.19
C PHE A 4 2.69 43.62 41.67
N CYS A 5 3.45 44.38 40.88
CA CYS A 5 3.39 44.33 39.41
C CYS A 5 4.07 43.04 38.87
N PHE A 6 5.15 42.59 39.51
CA PHE A 6 5.85 41.36 39.14
C PHE A 6 5.02 40.10 39.45
N GLY A 7 4.32 40.07 40.60
CA GLY A 7 3.42 38.96 40.98
C GLY A 7 2.25 38.76 40.02
N LYS A 8 1.61 39.83 39.55
CA LYS A 8 0.54 39.76 38.52
C LYS A 8 1.07 39.26 37.18
N LYS A 9 2.28 39.65 36.78
CA LYS A 9 2.93 39.19 35.55
C LYS A 9 3.30 37.70 35.63
N LEU A 10 3.78 37.23 36.79
CA LEU A 10 4.11 35.82 37.02
C LEU A 10 2.87 34.93 37.08
N LEU A 11 1.80 35.35 37.74
CA LEU A 11 0.51 34.65 37.76
C LEU A 11 -0.14 34.60 36.38
N SER A 12 -0.10 35.70 35.62
CA SER A 12 -0.54 35.73 34.22
C SER A 12 0.28 34.75 33.36
N PHE A 13 1.61 34.75 33.50
CA PHE A 13 2.50 33.85 32.77
C PHE A 13 2.30 32.37 33.17
N LYS A 14 2.14 32.07 34.45
CA LYS A 14 1.87 30.72 34.98
C LYS A 14 0.49 30.22 34.53
N ARG A 15 -0.53 31.09 34.50
CA ARG A 15 -1.88 30.79 33.99
C ARG A 15 -1.90 30.60 32.47
N LYS A 16 -1.14 31.40 31.70
CA LYS A 16 -0.95 31.24 30.24
C LYS A 16 -0.19 29.95 29.91
N LYS A 17 0.84 29.60 30.69
CA LYS A 17 1.61 28.34 30.56
C LYS A 17 0.77 27.11 30.94
N ASN A 18 -0.07 27.20 31.97
CA ASN A 18 -1.02 26.12 32.31
C ASN A 18 -2.13 25.97 31.27
N ASN A 19 -2.68 27.06 30.75
CA ASN A 19 -3.67 27.01 29.65
C ASN A 19 -3.05 26.47 28.36
N ASN A 20 -1.80 26.80 28.04
CA ASN A 20 -1.10 26.23 26.89
C ASN A 20 -0.76 24.75 27.10
N LYS A 21 -0.36 24.32 28.31
CA LYS A 21 -0.20 22.90 28.64
C LYS A 21 -1.53 22.14 28.52
N LYS A 22 -2.63 22.70 29.02
CA LYS A 22 -3.97 22.11 28.97
C LYS A 22 -4.49 22.05 27.53
N LYS A 23 -4.33 23.11 26.73
CA LYS A 23 -4.62 23.11 25.28
C LYS A 23 -3.78 22.08 24.53
N ASN A 24 -2.48 21.99 24.80
CA ASN A 24 -1.62 21.00 24.17
C ASN A 24 -1.97 19.57 24.58
N GLN A 25 -2.47 19.36 25.80
CA GLN A 25 -2.97 18.06 26.26
C GLN A 25 -4.27 17.69 25.54
N ILE A 26 -5.26 18.58 25.52
CA ILE A 26 -6.52 18.39 24.78
C ILE A 26 -6.25 18.12 23.28
N LEU A 27 -5.32 18.84 22.67
CA LEU A 27 -4.94 18.65 21.27
C LEU A 27 -4.23 17.31 21.04
N LYS A 28 -3.49 16.78 22.04
CA LYS A 28 -2.87 15.44 21.96
C LYS A 28 -3.92 14.35 22.08
N ASP A 29 -4.85 14.49 23.02
CA ASP A 29 -5.92 13.51 23.27
C ASP A 29 -6.89 13.46 22.08
N ALA A 30 -7.22 14.62 21.50
CA ALA A 30 -7.99 14.72 20.25
C ALA A 30 -7.28 14.02 19.08
N ARG A 31 -6.00 14.28 18.83
CA ARG A 31 -5.26 13.64 17.72
C ARG A 31 -5.12 12.13 17.87
N PHE A 32 -4.97 11.65 19.10
CA PHE A 32 -4.98 10.22 19.39
C PHE A 32 -6.35 9.60 19.08
N PHE A 33 -7.44 10.26 19.51
CA PHE A 33 -8.80 9.83 19.18
C PHE A 33 -9.04 9.79 17.66
N LEU A 34 -8.63 10.83 16.92
CA LEU A 34 -8.73 10.84 15.45
C LEU A 34 -7.98 9.68 14.80
N TYR A 35 -6.77 9.36 15.28
CA TYR A 35 -6.01 8.19 14.80
C TYR A 35 -6.76 6.88 15.04
N PHE A 36 -7.39 6.70 16.21
CA PHE A 36 -8.21 5.51 16.49
C PHE A 36 -9.45 5.44 15.59
N CYS A 37 -10.13 6.57 15.37
CA CYS A 37 -11.25 6.63 14.43
C CYS A 37 -10.81 6.29 12.99
N PHE A 38 -9.65 6.78 12.56
CA PHE A 38 -9.05 6.45 11.27
C PHE A 38 -8.77 4.95 11.15
N LEU A 39 -8.14 4.36 12.18
CA LEU A 39 -7.83 2.93 12.23
C LEU A 39 -9.10 2.08 12.17
N ILE A 40 -10.10 2.37 13.01
CA ILE A 40 -11.38 1.64 13.03
C ILE A 40 -12.08 1.75 11.68
N SER A 41 -12.09 2.94 11.08
CA SER A 41 -12.65 3.13 9.75
C SER A 41 -11.90 2.33 8.68
N TYR A 42 -10.57 2.27 8.74
CA TYR A 42 -9.76 1.50 7.80
C TYR A 42 -10.01 0.00 7.94
N LEU A 43 -10.13 -0.50 9.19
CA LEU A 43 -10.52 -1.89 9.45
C LEU A 43 -11.93 -2.19 8.93
N GLY A 44 -12.88 -1.25 9.06
CA GLY A 44 -14.21 -1.36 8.46
C GLY A 44 -14.17 -1.45 6.93
N TYR A 45 -13.30 -0.66 6.29
CA TYR A 45 -13.04 -0.75 4.85
C TYR A 45 -12.49 -2.13 4.45
N LEU A 46 -11.51 -2.67 5.19
CA LEU A 46 -10.98 -4.01 4.92
C LEU A 46 -12.06 -5.09 5.09
N MET A 47 -12.90 -4.98 6.11
CA MET A 47 -14.01 -5.91 6.31
C MET A 47 -15.01 -5.89 5.14
N LEU A 48 -15.34 -4.70 4.61
CA LEU A 48 -16.15 -4.56 3.40
C LEU A 48 -15.45 -5.17 2.17
N TYR A 49 -14.15 -4.95 2.01
CA TYR A 49 -13.38 -5.52 0.91
C TYR A 49 -13.35 -7.06 0.99
N ASN A 50 -13.11 -7.63 2.17
CA ASN A 50 -13.23 -9.08 2.38
C ASN A 50 -14.61 -9.60 1.96
N TYR A 51 -15.68 -8.94 2.40
CA TYR A 51 -17.04 -9.34 2.03
C TYR A 51 -17.24 -9.41 0.51
N ILE A 52 -16.77 -8.40 -0.23
CA ILE A 52 -16.89 -8.34 -1.70
C ILE A 52 -16.14 -9.49 -2.39
N ILE A 53 -14.96 -9.87 -1.89
CA ILE A 53 -14.15 -10.94 -2.50
C ILE A 53 -14.70 -12.34 -2.19
N LEU A 54 -15.15 -12.55 -0.96
CA LEU A 54 -15.64 -13.84 -0.49
C LEU A 54 -17.05 -14.16 -0.98
N VAL A 55 -17.94 -13.17 -1.02
CA VAL A 55 -19.32 -13.36 -1.47
C VAL A 55 -19.40 -13.35 -2.99
N LYS A 56 -20.45 -13.98 -3.54
CA LYS A 56 -20.67 -14.04 -4.99
C LYS A 56 -20.72 -12.63 -5.59
N MET A 57 -19.80 -12.36 -6.51
CA MET A 57 -19.80 -11.13 -7.31
C MET A 57 -20.85 -11.23 -8.41
N GLU A 58 -21.79 -10.30 -8.43
CA GLU A 58 -22.78 -10.18 -9.50
C GLU A 58 -22.20 -9.42 -10.70
N ARG A 59 -22.89 -9.45 -11.84
CA ARG A 59 -22.46 -8.77 -13.08
C ARG A 59 -22.19 -7.27 -12.84
N TRP A 60 -23.08 -6.64 -12.07
CA TRP A 60 -23.00 -5.22 -11.75
C TRP A 60 -22.44 -5.02 -10.35
N PRO A 61 -21.64 -3.96 -10.13
CA PRO A 61 -21.08 -3.70 -8.81
C PRO A 61 -22.19 -3.41 -7.80
N SER A 62 -22.16 -4.10 -6.68
CA SER A 62 -23.08 -3.84 -5.57
C SER A 62 -22.78 -2.49 -4.93
N ILE A 63 -23.70 -1.98 -4.11
CA ILE A 63 -23.51 -0.71 -3.38
C ILE A 63 -22.23 -0.77 -2.52
N GLN A 64 -21.90 -1.94 -1.98
CA GLN A 64 -20.70 -2.15 -1.18
C GLN A 64 -19.43 -2.15 -2.05
N GLU A 65 -19.49 -2.73 -3.25
CA GLU A 65 -18.39 -2.66 -4.21
C GLU A 65 -18.12 -1.20 -4.63
N TRP A 66 -19.19 -0.43 -4.88
CA TRP A 66 -19.09 1.00 -5.15
C TRP A 66 -18.47 1.81 -4.01
N THR A 67 -18.74 1.47 -2.74
CA THR A 67 -18.14 2.19 -1.61
C THR A 67 -16.64 1.93 -1.51
N VAL A 68 -16.19 0.70 -1.76
CA VAL A 68 -14.76 0.33 -1.81
C VAL A 68 -14.06 0.98 -3.00
N ILE A 69 -14.67 0.97 -4.18
CA ILE A 69 -14.14 1.65 -5.38
C ILE A 69 -13.98 3.15 -5.09
N ALA A 70 -15.02 3.81 -4.56
CA ALA A 70 -14.96 5.23 -4.24
C ALA A 70 -13.88 5.55 -3.21
N TYR A 71 -13.71 4.69 -2.21
CA TYR A 71 -12.66 4.83 -1.20
C TYR A 71 -11.26 4.82 -1.80
N ILE A 72 -10.95 3.81 -2.64
CA ILE A 72 -9.63 3.64 -3.26
C ILE A 72 -9.35 4.74 -4.28
N LEU A 73 -10.35 5.13 -5.08
CA LEU A 73 -10.22 6.25 -6.00
C LEU A 73 -9.94 7.56 -5.25
N THR A 74 -10.61 7.81 -4.13
CA THR A 74 -10.36 8.99 -3.29
C THR A 74 -8.92 8.98 -2.77
N LEU A 75 -8.44 7.86 -2.22
CA LEU A 75 -7.05 7.71 -1.81
C LEU A 75 -6.06 7.94 -2.95
N GLY A 76 -6.35 7.42 -4.15
CA GLY A 76 -5.54 7.63 -5.35
C GLY A 76 -5.44 9.11 -5.72
N THR A 77 -6.56 9.83 -5.74
CA THR A 77 -6.55 11.28 -6.05
C THR A 77 -5.78 12.10 -5.02
N GLU A 78 -5.83 11.72 -3.74
CA GLU A 78 -5.02 12.35 -2.70
C GLU A 78 -3.53 12.12 -2.93
N LYS A 79 -3.13 10.89 -3.25
CA LYS A 79 -1.73 10.55 -3.52
C LYS A 79 -1.21 11.28 -4.76
N VAL A 80 -1.99 11.32 -5.85
CA VAL A 80 -1.67 12.09 -7.08
C VAL A 80 -1.47 13.58 -6.79
N ARG A 81 -2.26 14.17 -5.90
CA ARG A 81 -2.08 15.58 -5.49
C ARG A 81 -0.74 15.83 -4.79
N GLN A 82 -0.17 14.82 -4.14
CA GLN A 82 1.07 14.94 -3.37
C GLN A 82 2.34 14.70 -4.20
N VAL A 83 2.21 14.31 -5.47
CA VAL A 83 3.35 13.90 -6.31
C VAL A 83 4.14 15.12 -6.77
N LYS A 84 5.11 15.54 -5.97
CA LYS A 84 6.37 16.11 -6.48
C LYS A 84 7.31 14.92 -6.73
N ILE A 85 7.34 14.49 -7.98
CA ILE A 85 7.79 13.17 -8.48
C ILE A 85 9.18 12.73 -7.97
N SER A 86 10.11 13.65 -7.72
CA SER A 86 11.51 13.30 -7.41
C SER A 86 11.79 12.94 -5.95
N VAL A 87 11.02 13.44 -4.98
CA VAL A 87 11.27 13.21 -3.54
C VAL A 87 10.30 12.16 -2.97
N TRP A 88 9.18 11.93 -3.64
CA TRP A 88 8.10 11.08 -3.14
C TRP A 88 8.39 9.57 -3.27
N LEU A 89 9.20 9.16 -4.25
CA LEU A 89 9.57 7.76 -4.49
C LEU A 89 10.62 7.21 -3.54
N GLU A 90 11.16 8.03 -2.63
CA GLU A 90 12.20 7.57 -1.69
C GLU A 90 11.63 6.77 -0.51
N ASP A 91 10.31 6.86 -0.28
CA ASP A 91 9.63 6.15 0.81
C ASP A 91 8.99 4.84 0.30
N TYR A 92 9.43 3.70 0.84
CA TYR A 92 8.94 2.35 0.48
C TYR A 92 7.41 2.21 0.62
N TRP A 93 6.81 2.87 1.61
CA TRP A 93 5.35 2.81 1.83
C TRP A 93 4.58 3.51 0.71
N ASN A 94 5.13 4.59 0.17
CA ASN A 94 4.53 5.31 -0.95
C ASN A 94 4.59 4.50 -2.25
N ILE A 95 5.69 3.80 -2.50
CA ILE A 95 5.80 2.87 -3.65
C ILE A 95 4.75 1.76 -3.52
N THR A 96 4.65 1.14 -2.35
CA THR A 96 3.68 0.05 -2.10
C THR A 96 2.24 0.53 -2.31
N ASP A 97 1.90 1.73 -1.82
CA ASP A 97 0.60 2.36 -2.04
C ASP A 97 0.31 2.61 -3.52
N LEU A 98 1.29 3.07 -4.29
CA LEU A 98 1.14 3.30 -5.73
C LEU A 98 0.88 1.99 -6.47
N VAL A 99 1.64 0.94 -6.15
CA VAL A 99 1.46 -0.40 -6.72
C VAL A 99 0.05 -0.90 -6.41
N ALA A 100 -0.41 -0.81 -5.16
CA ALA A 100 -1.74 -1.21 -4.74
C ALA A 100 -2.86 -0.49 -5.51
N ILE A 101 -2.73 0.83 -5.70
CA ILE A 101 -3.73 1.61 -6.45
C ILE A 101 -3.72 1.21 -7.93
N CYS A 102 -2.55 1.02 -8.53
CA CYS A 102 -2.43 0.61 -9.92
C CYS A 102 -3.00 -0.80 -10.16
N THR A 103 -2.72 -1.76 -9.27
CA THR A 103 -3.27 -3.13 -9.34
C THR A 103 -4.78 -3.12 -9.16
N PHE A 104 -5.31 -2.31 -8.25
CA PHE A 104 -6.75 -2.16 -8.07
C PHE A 104 -7.43 -1.60 -9.33
N LEU A 105 -6.86 -0.55 -9.94
CA LEU A 105 -7.41 0.04 -11.17
C LEU A 105 -7.40 -0.96 -12.33
N LEU A 106 -6.33 -1.75 -12.47
CA LEU A 106 -6.27 -2.83 -13.45
C LEU A 106 -7.35 -3.88 -13.21
N GLY A 107 -7.53 -4.30 -11.95
CA GLY A 107 -8.59 -5.22 -11.55
C GLY A 107 -9.98 -4.67 -11.86
N LEU A 108 -10.23 -3.39 -11.59
CA LEU A 108 -11.49 -2.71 -11.87
C LEU A 108 -11.79 -2.63 -13.38
N MET A 109 -10.79 -2.36 -14.21
CA MET A 109 -10.96 -2.34 -15.66
C MET A 109 -11.38 -3.71 -16.20
N LEU A 110 -10.74 -4.78 -15.73
CA LEU A 110 -11.08 -6.16 -16.12
C LEU A 110 -12.42 -6.61 -15.54
N ARG A 111 -12.77 -6.13 -14.35
CA ARG A 111 -14.05 -6.41 -13.67
C ARG A 111 -15.26 -5.84 -14.42
N LEU A 112 -15.09 -4.72 -15.12
CA LEU A 112 -16.14 -4.08 -15.94
C LEU A 112 -16.34 -4.77 -17.30
N GLN A 113 -15.45 -5.69 -17.69
CA GLN A 113 -15.58 -6.46 -18.93
C GLN A 113 -16.46 -7.70 -18.76
N ASN A 114 -16.97 -8.21 -19.89
CA ASN A 114 -17.76 -9.44 -19.92
C ASN A 114 -16.88 -10.68 -19.67
N GLU A 115 -17.49 -11.81 -19.32
CA GLU A 115 -16.82 -13.11 -19.25
C GLU A 115 -16.02 -13.40 -20.53
N PRO A 116 -14.76 -13.89 -20.46
CA PRO A 116 -14.06 -14.47 -19.29
C PRO A 116 -13.22 -13.49 -18.45
N TYR A 117 -13.14 -12.21 -18.82
CA TYR A 117 -12.26 -11.23 -18.16
C TYR A 117 -12.66 -10.90 -16.72
N LEU A 118 -13.94 -11.08 -16.39
CA LEU A 118 -14.48 -10.91 -15.05
C LEU A 118 -13.80 -11.85 -14.03
N GLY A 119 -13.53 -13.09 -14.42
CA GLY A 119 -12.81 -14.06 -13.59
C GLY A 119 -11.38 -13.58 -13.26
N TYR A 120 -10.68 -13.04 -14.25
CA TYR A 120 -9.34 -12.46 -14.03
C TYR A 120 -9.38 -11.21 -13.15
N GLY A 121 -10.40 -10.35 -13.30
CA GLY A 121 -10.61 -9.19 -12.43
C GLY A 121 -10.79 -9.59 -10.96
N ARG A 122 -11.55 -10.66 -10.69
CA ARG A 122 -11.70 -11.22 -9.34
C ARG A 122 -10.37 -11.71 -8.76
N VAL A 123 -9.56 -12.43 -9.54
CA VAL A 123 -8.24 -12.90 -9.09
C VAL A 123 -7.33 -11.72 -8.74
N ILE A 124 -7.36 -10.66 -9.55
CA ILE A 124 -6.59 -9.45 -9.26
C ILE A 124 -7.06 -8.81 -7.95
N TYR A 125 -8.37 -8.73 -7.67
CA TYR A 125 -8.86 -8.25 -6.38
C TYR A 125 -8.40 -9.12 -5.19
N CYS A 126 -8.32 -10.45 -5.36
CA CYS A 126 -7.81 -11.35 -4.32
C CYS A 126 -6.32 -11.10 -3.99
N ILE A 127 -5.53 -10.69 -4.98
CA ILE A 127 -4.12 -10.33 -4.76
C ILE A 127 -4.03 -8.91 -4.21
N ASP A 128 -4.86 -8.00 -4.71
CA ASP A 128 -4.86 -6.57 -4.36
C ASP A 128 -5.11 -6.34 -2.87
N ILE A 129 -6.07 -7.08 -2.26
CA ILE A 129 -6.37 -6.97 -0.83
C ILE A 129 -5.14 -7.22 0.07
N ILE A 130 -4.16 -8.02 -0.39
CA ILE A 130 -2.91 -8.27 0.34
C ILE A 130 -2.13 -6.97 0.53
N PHE A 131 -2.04 -6.11 -0.49
CA PHE A 131 -1.37 -4.81 -0.37
C PHE A 131 -2.08 -3.89 0.63
N TRP A 132 -3.42 -3.90 0.64
CA TRP A 132 -4.20 -3.14 1.63
C TRP A 132 -4.03 -3.65 3.07
N TYR A 133 -3.77 -4.95 3.25
CA TYR A 133 -3.36 -5.49 4.55
C TYR A 133 -1.95 -5.06 4.94
N ILE A 134 -0.98 -5.07 4.01
CA ILE A 134 0.38 -4.58 4.27
C ILE A 134 0.34 -3.12 4.73
N ARG A 135 -0.52 -2.29 4.14
CA ARG A 135 -0.72 -0.88 4.55
C ARG A 135 -1.21 -0.71 5.99
N VAL A 136 -1.85 -1.72 6.60
CA VAL A 136 -2.18 -1.69 8.05
C VAL A 136 -0.91 -1.55 8.89
N LEU A 137 0.19 -2.18 8.46
CA LEU A 137 1.46 -2.12 9.17
C LEU A 137 2.04 -0.70 9.20
N ASP A 138 1.90 0.08 8.12
CA ASP A 138 2.29 1.50 8.09
C ASP A 138 1.51 2.32 9.13
N ILE A 139 0.19 2.09 9.21
CA ILE A 139 -0.67 2.75 10.19
C ILE A 139 -0.22 2.39 11.61
N PHE A 140 0.06 1.11 11.89
CA PHE A 140 0.60 0.67 13.19
C PHE A 140 2.04 1.15 13.45
N GLY A 141 2.78 1.50 12.41
CA GLY A 141 4.10 2.14 12.45
C GLY A 141 4.14 3.39 13.32
N VAL A 142 3.01 4.10 13.42
CA VAL A 142 2.83 5.32 14.21
C VAL A 142 2.69 5.05 15.72
N ASN A 143 2.25 3.86 16.10
CA ASN A 143 1.97 3.53 17.49
C ASN A 143 3.28 3.44 18.30
N LYS A 144 3.28 3.97 19.54
CA LYS A 144 4.41 3.90 20.48
C LYS A 144 4.96 2.49 20.66
N TYR A 145 4.06 1.53 20.75
CA TYR A 145 4.42 0.18 21.10
C TYR A 145 4.70 -0.64 19.85
N LEU A 146 3.87 -0.53 18.81
CA LEU A 146 3.99 -1.36 17.59
C LEU A 146 4.97 -0.80 16.56
N GLY A 147 5.18 0.51 16.53
CA GLY A 147 6.04 1.18 15.54
C GLY A 147 7.47 0.64 15.47
N PRO A 148 8.18 0.50 16.61
CA PRO A 148 9.51 -0.10 16.63
C PRO A 148 9.53 -1.54 16.08
N TYR A 149 8.51 -2.35 16.33
CA TYR A 149 8.42 -3.71 15.79
C TYR A 149 8.25 -3.72 14.28
N VAL A 150 7.39 -2.83 13.73
CA VAL A 150 7.21 -2.70 12.28
C VAL A 150 8.52 -2.29 11.60
N MET A 151 9.26 -1.34 12.19
CA MET A 151 10.57 -0.95 11.65
C MET A 151 11.60 -2.08 11.74
N MET A 152 11.58 -2.87 12.82
CA MET A 152 12.47 -4.03 12.96
C MET A 152 12.20 -5.06 11.88
N ILE A 153 10.92 -5.39 11.62
CA ILE A 153 10.52 -6.30 10.55
C ILE A 153 11.04 -5.77 9.20
N GLY A 154 10.82 -4.48 8.90
CA GLY A 154 11.28 -3.87 7.64
C GLY A 154 12.80 -3.97 7.43
N LYS A 155 13.60 -3.73 8.49
CA LYS A 155 15.07 -3.87 8.43
C LYS A 155 15.51 -5.31 8.20
N MET A 156 14.76 -6.27 8.71
CA MET A 156 15.16 -7.67 8.72
C MET A 156 14.68 -8.46 7.50
N VAL A 157 13.61 -8.03 6.84
CA VAL A 157 13.10 -8.68 5.61
C VAL A 157 14.19 -8.74 4.55
N GLY A 158 14.93 -7.65 4.30
CA GLY A 158 15.99 -7.65 3.28
C GLY A 158 17.16 -8.57 3.61
N LEU A 159 17.53 -8.68 4.90
CA LEU A 159 18.57 -9.62 5.33
C LEU A 159 18.11 -11.07 5.21
N VAL A 160 16.87 -11.37 5.62
CA VAL A 160 16.28 -12.70 5.51
C VAL A 160 16.18 -13.13 4.05
N GLU A 161 15.71 -12.25 3.17
CA GLU A 161 15.61 -12.52 1.74
C GLU A 161 16.98 -12.92 1.16
N PHE A 162 18.04 -12.16 1.49
CA PHE A 162 19.39 -12.47 1.03
C PHE A 162 19.91 -13.82 1.55
N ILE A 163 19.79 -14.07 2.86
CA ILE A 163 20.25 -15.33 3.47
C ILE A 163 19.49 -16.53 2.90
N MET A 164 18.17 -16.41 2.78
CA MET A 164 17.32 -17.47 2.22
C MET A 164 17.65 -17.71 0.74
N LEU A 165 17.87 -16.67 -0.06
CA LEU A 165 18.22 -16.81 -1.48
C LEU A 165 19.53 -17.60 -1.67
N VAL A 166 20.57 -17.26 -0.90
CA VAL A 166 21.89 -17.93 -0.96
C VAL A 166 21.77 -19.41 -0.59
N VAL A 167 21.02 -19.70 0.48
CA VAL A 167 20.87 -21.06 1.00
C VAL A 167 20.01 -21.92 0.07
N LEU A 168 18.91 -21.37 -0.48
CA LEU A 168 18.07 -22.06 -1.44
C LEU A 168 18.77 -22.33 -2.77
N MET A 169 19.50 -21.34 -3.32
CA MET A 169 20.23 -21.51 -4.58
C MET A 169 21.33 -22.57 -4.48
N SER A 170 22.09 -22.57 -3.38
CA SER A 170 23.23 -23.50 -3.22
C SER A 170 22.80 -24.97 -3.24
N PHE A 171 21.72 -25.32 -2.54
CA PHE A 171 21.17 -26.67 -2.56
C PHE A 171 20.30 -26.94 -3.80
N GLY A 172 19.43 -26.00 -4.16
CA GLY A 172 18.45 -26.16 -5.25
C GLY A 172 19.08 -26.41 -6.61
N VAL A 173 20.14 -25.66 -6.96
CA VAL A 173 20.85 -25.83 -8.22
C VAL A 173 21.58 -27.17 -8.25
N ALA A 174 22.33 -27.50 -7.18
CA ALA A 174 23.07 -28.76 -7.09
C ALA A 174 22.15 -29.97 -7.20
N ARG A 175 21.02 -29.95 -6.48
CA ARG A 175 20.01 -31.00 -6.55
C ARG A 175 19.41 -31.14 -7.95
N GLN A 176 18.93 -30.03 -8.54
CA GLN A 176 18.24 -30.07 -9.83
C GLN A 176 19.18 -30.57 -10.94
N ALA A 177 20.44 -30.12 -10.94
CA ALA A 177 21.45 -30.56 -11.89
C ALA A 177 21.80 -32.05 -11.76
N ILE A 178 21.82 -32.60 -10.54
CA ILE A 178 22.11 -34.03 -10.31
C ILE A 178 20.91 -34.92 -10.64
N LEU A 179 19.67 -34.51 -10.31
CA LEU A 179 18.50 -35.38 -10.48
C LEU A 179 17.90 -35.35 -11.89
N HIS A 180 18.08 -34.26 -12.62
CA HIS A 180 17.52 -34.02 -13.94
C HIS A 180 18.61 -33.48 -14.90
N PRO A 181 19.55 -34.34 -15.35
CA PRO A 181 20.54 -33.93 -16.34
C PRO A 181 19.85 -33.56 -17.66
N ASP A 182 20.42 -32.58 -18.36
CA ASP A 182 20.02 -32.15 -19.71
C ASP A 182 18.55 -31.68 -19.85
N GLU A 183 17.99 -31.09 -18.80
CA GLU A 183 16.64 -30.52 -18.84
C GLU A 183 16.61 -29.19 -19.65
N GLU A 184 15.64 -29.06 -20.56
CA GLU A 184 15.52 -27.86 -21.39
C GLU A 184 15.23 -26.59 -20.55
N PRO A 185 15.72 -25.41 -20.99
CA PRO A 185 15.50 -24.16 -20.28
C PRO A 185 14.02 -23.80 -20.24
N THR A 186 13.37 -24.04 -19.10
CA THR A 186 11.95 -23.74 -18.88
C THR A 186 11.72 -23.02 -17.55
N TRP A 187 10.63 -22.25 -17.44
CA TRP A 187 10.22 -21.63 -16.18
C TRP A 187 9.94 -22.64 -15.06
N ARG A 188 9.66 -23.90 -15.41
CA ARG A 188 9.46 -24.98 -14.44
C ARG A 188 10.76 -25.38 -13.78
N LEU A 189 11.86 -25.44 -14.53
CA LEU A 189 13.21 -25.67 -14.01
C LEU A 189 13.57 -24.62 -12.96
N ALA A 190 13.42 -23.33 -13.31
CA ALA A 190 13.67 -22.22 -12.39
C ALA A 190 12.82 -22.31 -11.11
N ARG A 191 11.52 -22.63 -11.25
CA ARG A 191 10.63 -22.84 -10.09
C ARG A 191 11.09 -24.00 -9.21
N ASN A 192 11.48 -25.13 -9.80
CA ASN A 192 11.85 -26.33 -9.06
C ASN A 192 13.12 -26.15 -8.22
N ILE A 193 14.05 -25.31 -8.68
CA ILE A 193 15.26 -24.92 -7.93
C ILE A 193 14.90 -24.30 -6.58
N PHE A 194 13.88 -23.45 -6.51
CA PHE A 194 13.51 -22.76 -5.27
C PHE A 194 12.42 -23.47 -4.47
N TYR A 195 11.41 -24.00 -5.16
CA TYR A 195 10.18 -24.46 -4.53
C TYR A 195 10.42 -25.58 -3.53
N MET A 196 11.10 -26.67 -3.94
CA MET A 196 11.27 -27.81 -3.04
C MET A 196 12.22 -27.51 -1.88
N PRO A 197 13.42 -26.90 -2.08
CA PRO A 197 14.26 -26.46 -0.97
C PRO A 197 13.57 -25.53 0.03
N TYR A 198 12.67 -24.66 -0.44
CA TYR A 198 11.93 -23.74 0.41
C TYR A 198 11.01 -24.46 1.39
N TRP A 199 10.18 -25.39 0.91
CA TRP A 199 9.31 -26.19 1.77
C TRP A 199 10.08 -27.07 2.77
N MET A 200 11.29 -27.51 2.39
CA MET A 200 12.18 -28.28 3.27
C MET A 200 12.66 -27.50 4.50
N ILE A 201 12.76 -26.17 4.42
CA ILE A 201 13.08 -25.32 5.59
C ILE A 201 11.93 -25.35 6.61
N TYR A 202 10.68 -25.51 6.14
CA TYR A 202 9.50 -25.61 7.00
C TYR A 202 9.23 -27.03 7.51
N GLY A 203 10.05 -28.02 7.14
CA GLY A 203 9.98 -29.40 7.64
C GLY A 203 9.35 -30.40 6.67
N GLU A 204 8.91 -29.99 5.49
CA GLU A 204 8.46 -30.90 4.43
C GLU A 204 9.68 -31.59 3.78
N VAL A 205 9.93 -32.85 4.11
CA VAL A 205 11.08 -33.59 3.57
C VAL A 205 10.61 -34.42 2.39
N PHE A 206 10.97 -34.01 1.16
CA PHE A 206 10.67 -34.75 -0.06
C PHE A 206 11.63 -35.95 -0.27
N ALA A 207 11.79 -36.80 0.75
CA ALA A 207 12.72 -37.93 0.76
C ALA A 207 12.49 -38.85 -0.44
N ASP A 208 11.24 -39.19 -0.74
CA ASP A 208 10.87 -40.09 -1.85
C ASP A 208 11.22 -39.53 -3.24
N SER A 209 11.29 -38.20 -3.37
CA SER A 209 11.65 -37.55 -4.64
C SER A 209 13.17 -37.34 -4.80
N ILE A 210 13.92 -37.44 -3.71
CA ILE A 210 15.37 -37.15 -3.65
C ILE A 210 16.18 -38.44 -3.57
N ASP A 211 15.76 -39.37 -2.72
CA ASP A 211 16.31 -40.72 -2.63
C ASP A 211 15.47 -41.66 -3.49
N ARG A 212 15.87 -41.86 -4.76
CA ARG A 212 15.26 -42.81 -5.70
C ARG A 212 15.52 -44.27 -5.31
N LYS A 213 15.66 -44.59 -4.02
CA LYS A 213 15.73 -45.97 -3.54
C LYS A 213 14.35 -46.57 -3.42
N THR A 214 13.83 -47.11 -4.53
CA THR A 214 12.78 -48.13 -4.42
C THR A 214 13.39 -49.31 -3.68
N ARG A 215 12.92 -49.56 -2.46
CA ARG A 215 13.35 -50.68 -1.62
C ARG A 215 12.74 -51.96 -2.19
N ILE A 216 13.32 -52.51 -3.26
CA ILE A 216 12.96 -53.88 -3.69
C ILE A 216 13.56 -54.85 -2.65
N HIS A 217 12.70 -55.40 -1.82
CA HIS A 217 13.04 -56.46 -0.87
C HIS A 217 13.05 -57.80 -1.63
N ASN A 218 14.05 -58.05 -2.47
CA ASN A 218 14.23 -59.37 -3.05
C ASN A 218 14.83 -60.30 -1.99
N PHE A 219 14.04 -61.25 -1.51
CA PHE A 219 14.34 -62.22 -0.46
C PHE A 219 15.51 -63.19 -0.78
N LEU A 220 16.28 -62.95 -1.85
CA LEU A 220 17.36 -63.84 -2.30
C LEU A 220 18.69 -63.15 -2.60
N ASN A 221 18.85 -61.83 -2.47
CA ASN A 221 20.18 -61.21 -2.57
C ASN A 221 20.22 -59.87 -1.81
N GLU A 222 21.12 -59.78 -0.85
CA GLU A 222 21.45 -58.62 -0.03
C GLU A 222 22.19 -57.54 -0.85
N LYS A 223 21.51 -56.97 -1.85
CA LYS A 223 21.99 -55.78 -2.56
C LYS A 223 20.86 -54.76 -2.65
N THR A 224 20.98 -53.72 -1.85
CA THR A 224 20.11 -52.53 -1.89
C THR A 224 20.41 -51.71 -3.16
N LEU A 225 19.95 -52.20 -4.31
CA LEU A 225 20.07 -51.52 -5.60
C LEU A 225 18.69 -50.91 -5.91
N SER A 226 18.60 -49.57 -5.94
CA SER A 226 17.45 -48.84 -6.49
C SER A 226 17.24 -49.27 -7.94
N PRO A 227 16.12 -49.88 -8.34
CA PRO A 227 15.95 -50.43 -9.68
C PRO A 227 16.03 -49.26 -10.66
N CYS A 228 17.20 -49.06 -11.23
CA CYS A 228 17.48 -48.10 -12.28
C CYS A 228 18.10 -48.89 -13.42
N GLY A 229 17.73 -48.56 -14.64
CA GLY A 229 18.19 -49.30 -15.80
C GLY A 229 17.60 -48.70 -17.06
N GLU A 230 18.43 -48.50 -18.06
CA GLU A 230 17.94 -48.20 -19.40
C GLU A 230 17.16 -49.41 -19.91
N HIS A 231 15.88 -49.20 -20.28
CA HIS A 231 14.99 -50.23 -20.83
C HIS A 231 14.56 -51.38 -19.89
N LEU A 232 14.73 -51.25 -18.58
CA LEU A 232 14.10 -52.17 -17.63
C LEU A 232 12.68 -51.71 -17.26
N TYR A 233 11.82 -52.66 -16.92
CA TYR A 233 10.46 -52.44 -16.43
C TYR A 233 10.31 -53.05 -15.04
N ASP A 234 9.58 -52.38 -14.14
CA ASP A 234 9.25 -52.90 -12.81
C ASP A 234 8.25 -54.04 -12.95
N GLU A 235 8.04 -54.82 -11.88
CA GLU A 235 7.02 -55.89 -11.79
C GLU A 235 5.60 -55.40 -12.18
N ASP A 236 5.32 -54.09 -12.01
CA ASP A 236 4.08 -53.43 -12.41
C ASP A 236 4.04 -52.98 -13.89
N GLY A 237 5.06 -53.32 -14.70
CA GLY A 237 5.16 -52.94 -16.11
C GLY A 237 5.51 -51.46 -16.35
N LYS A 238 5.93 -50.72 -15.32
CA LYS A 238 6.36 -49.31 -15.44
C LYS A 238 7.83 -49.24 -15.83
N LYS A 239 8.18 -48.37 -16.79
CA LYS A 239 9.56 -48.16 -17.22
C LYS A 239 10.40 -47.59 -16.07
N LEU A 240 11.52 -48.24 -15.74
CA LEU A 240 12.45 -47.76 -14.73
C LEU A 240 13.12 -46.45 -15.19
N PRO A 241 13.44 -45.54 -14.26
CA PRO A 241 14.21 -44.35 -14.57
C PRO A 241 15.67 -44.71 -14.93
N PRO A 242 16.32 -43.91 -15.79
CA PRO A 242 17.73 -44.09 -16.12
C PRO A 242 18.60 -43.92 -14.86
N CYS A 243 19.69 -44.70 -14.75
CA CYS A 243 20.65 -44.56 -13.66
C CYS A 243 21.45 -43.27 -13.84
N ILE A 244 21.36 -42.37 -12.86
CA ILE A 244 22.07 -41.10 -12.92
C ILE A 244 23.33 -41.16 -12.05
N PRO A 245 24.51 -40.84 -12.61
CA PRO A 245 25.74 -40.80 -11.83
C PRO A 245 25.63 -39.74 -10.72
N GLY A 246 26.06 -40.09 -9.51
CA GLY A 246 26.04 -39.15 -8.38
C GLY A 246 24.70 -39.01 -7.67
N ALA A 247 23.67 -39.80 -8.00
CA ALA A 247 22.38 -39.75 -7.29
C ALA A 247 22.50 -40.01 -5.77
N TRP A 248 23.53 -40.76 -5.33
CA TRP A 248 23.83 -40.99 -3.90
C TRP A 248 24.29 -39.73 -3.16
N LEU A 249 24.79 -38.74 -3.89
CA LEU A 249 25.27 -37.47 -3.33
C LEU A 249 24.09 -36.59 -2.88
N THR A 250 22.96 -36.67 -3.57
CA THR A 250 21.79 -35.80 -3.31
C THR A 250 21.21 -35.99 -1.90
N PRO A 251 21.02 -37.22 -1.37
CA PRO A 251 20.64 -37.44 0.03
C PRO A 251 21.66 -36.90 1.04
N ALA A 252 22.96 -37.01 0.74
CA ALA A 252 24.01 -36.49 1.62
C ALA A 252 24.02 -34.94 1.66
N ILE A 253 23.91 -34.29 0.50
CA ILE A 253 23.76 -32.83 0.41
C ILE A 253 22.47 -32.39 1.09
N MET A 254 21.36 -33.13 0.94
CA MET A 254 20.10 -32.84 1.63
C MET A 254 20.26 -32.87 3.15
N ALA A 255 20.93 -33.88 3.71
CA ALA A 255 21.18 -33.96 5.15
C ALA A 255 22.02 -32.77 5.65
N CYS A 256 23.07 -32.41 4.92
CA CYS A 256 23.89 -31.24 5.22
C CYS A 256 23.06 -29.93 5.13
N TYR A 257 22.24 -29.80 4.09
CA TYR A 257 21.35 -28.66 3.90
C TYR A 257 20.36 -28.51 5.05
N LEU A 258 19.68 -29.58 5.47
CA LEU A 258 18.72 -29.54 6.58
C LEU A 258 19.41 -29.18 7.90
N LEU A 259 20.64 -29.64 8.14
CA LEU A 259 21.43 -29.23 9.30
C LEU A 259 21.74 -27.73 9.24
N VAL A 260 22.28 -27.23 8.13
CA VAL A 260 22.63 -25.81 7.97
C VAL A 260 21.38 -24.92 8.03
N ALA A 261 20.32 -25.26 7.30
CA ALA A 261 19.10 -24.46 7.23
C ALA A 261 18.31 -24.49 8.55
N ASN A 262 18.08 -25.66 9.14
CA ASN A 262 17.19 -25.75 10.30
C ASN A 262 17.92 -25.51 11.62
N ILE A 263 19.20 -25.88 11.72
CA ILE A 263 19.97 -25.72 12.97
C ILE A 263 20.80 -24.43 12.94
N LEU A 264 21.53 -24.12 11.87
CA LEU A 264 22.40 -22.93 11.86
C LEU A 264 21.63 -21.66 11.48
N LEU A 265 20.89 -21.67 10.37
CA LEU A 265 20.24 -20.47 9.83
C LEU A 265 19.12 -19.97 10.74
N VAL A 266 18.24 -20.85 11.23
CA VAL A 266 17.18 -20.43 12.17
C VAL A 266 17.76 -19.85 13.46
N ASN A 267 18.80 -20.46 14.04
CA ASN A 267 19.42 -19.96 15.27
C ASN A 267 20.19 -18.65 15.06
N LEU A 268 20.90 -18.52 13.93
CA LEU A 268 21.54 -17.25 13.55
C LEU A 268 20.50 -16.16 13.33
N LEU A 269 19.39 -16.49 12.67
CA LEU A 269 18.32 -15.54 12.40
C LEU A 269 17.65 -15.07 13.69
N ILE A 270 17.39 -15.97 14.64
CA ILE A 270 16.93 -15.62 15.99
C ILE A 270 17.93 -14.69 16.68
N ALA A 271 19.24 -14.96 16.58
CA ALA A 271 20.27 -14.11 17.17
C ALA A 271 20.29 -12.70 16.56
N VAL A 272 20.17 -12.58 15.24
CA VAL A 272 20.08 -11.29 14.55
C VAL A 272 18.76 -10.57 14.90
N PHE A 273 17.64 -11.30 15.01
CA PHE A 273 16.36 -10.74 15.45
C PHE A 273 16.48 -10.17 16.85
N ASN A 274 17.09 -10.92 17.77
CA ASN A 274 17.33 -10.46 19.13
C ASN A 274 18.25 -9.24 19.17
N ASN A 275 19.36 -9.24 18.42
CA ASN A 275 20.27 -8.09 18.39
C ASN A 275 19.58 -6.82 17.86
N THR A 276 18.88 -6.95 16.73
CA THR A 276 18.12 -5.84 16.13
C THR A 276 17.00 -5.38 17.07
N PHE A 277 16.35 -6.31 17.77
CA PHE A 277 15.34 -6.00 18.78
C PHE A 277 15.94 -5.19 19.93
N PHE A 278 17.09 -5.58 20.48
CA PHE A 278 17.74 -4.84 21.55
C PHE A 278 18.20 -3.44 21.10
N GLU A 279 18.75 -3.33 19.89
CA GLU A 279 19.12 -2.04 19.30
C GLU A 279 17.90 -1.14 19.13
N VAL A 280 16.84 -1.64 18.46
CA VAL A 280 15.60 -0.90 18.23
C VAL A 280 14.90 -0.56 19.55
N LYS A 281 14.92 -1.45 20.55
CA LYS A 281 14.38 -1.19 21.89
C LYS A 281 15.17 -0.09 22.60
N SER A 282 16.50 -0.05 22.45
CA SER A 282 17.35 0.98 23.06
C SER A 282 17.08 2.38 22.47
N ILE A 283 16.74 2.46 21.17
CA ILE A 283 16.45 3.72 20.46
C ILE A 283 14.92 4.01 20.40
N SER A 284 14.08 3.07 20.84
CA SER A 284 12.60 3.14 20.73
C SER A 284 12.00 4.43 21.28
N ASN A 285 12.55 4.97 22.38
CA ASN A 285 12.07 6.23 22.96
C ASN A 285 12.38 7.46 22.09
N GLN A 286 13.46 7.45 21.32
CA GLN A 286 13.80 8.53 20.39
C GLN A 286 13.02 8.40 19.08
N VAL A 287 12.95 7.19 18.53
CA VAL A 287 12.13 6.87 17.35
C VAL A 287 10.67 7.22 17.60
N TRP A 288 10.12 6.83 18.75
CA TRP A 288 8.73 7.17 19.09
C TRP A 288 8.51 8.67 19.20
N LYS A 289 9.45 9.44 19.77
CA LYS A 289 9.35 10.90 19.82
C LYS A 289 9.36 11.51 18.41
N PHE A 290 10.17 10.95 17.51
CA PHE A 290 10.25 11.37 16.11
C PHE A 290 9.00 10.99 15.31
N GLN A 291 8.55 9.73 15.37
CA GLN A 291 7.32 9.25 14.73
C GLN A 291 6.09 9.99 15.25
N ARG A 292 6.03 10.28 16.56
CA ARG A 292 4.97 11.11 17.15
C ARG A 292 5.00 12.54 16.60
N TYR A 293 6.19 13.11 16.41
CA TYR A 293 6.33 14.43 15.80
C TYR A 293 5.90 14.42 14.33
N GLN A 294 6.32 13.42 13.55
CA GLN A 294 5.89 13.22 12.16
C GLN A 294 4.37 13.08 12.07
N LEU A 295 3.75 12.28 12.95
CA LEU A 295 2.29 12.16 13.01
C LEU A 295 1.63 13.51 13.28
N ILE A 296 2.13 14.24 14.29
CA ILE A 296 1.60 15.56 14.65
C ILE A 296 1.73 16.53 13.47
N MET A 297 2.83 16.47 12.72
CA MET A 297 3.09 17.29 11.55
C MET A 297 2.15 16.92 10.40
N THR A 298 2.04 15.63 10.08
CA THR A 298 1.17 15.11 9.01
C THR A 298 -0.31 15.41 9.27
N PHE A 299 -0.77 15.37 10.52
CA PHE A 299 -2.15 15.72 10.89
C PHE A 299 -2.38 17.21 11.16
N HIS A 300 -1.35 18.05 11.17
CA HIS A 300 -1.51 19.50 11.34
C HIS A 300 -2.11 20.15 10.09
N ASP A 301 -1.74 19.66 8.90
CA ASP A 301 -2.11 20.27 7.62
C ASP A 301 -3.16 19.46 6.83
N ARG A 302 -3.54 18.28 7.32
CA ARG A 302 -4.59 17.44 6.72
C ARG A 302 -5.97 17.86 7.26
N PRO A 303 -7.02 17.92 6.40
CA PRO A 303 -8.38 18.16 6.88
C PRO A 303 -8.78 17.09 7.92
N ILE A 304 -9.52 17.52 8.93
CA ILE A 304 -9.76 16.87 10.24
C ILE A 304 -10.54 15.54 10.15
N LEU A 305 -10.91 15.08 8.96
CA LEU A 305 -11.86 13.99 8.77
C LEU A 305 -11.17 12.73 8.22
N PRO A 306 -11.47 11.54 8.78
CA PRO A 306 -10.95 10.27 8.25
C PRO A 306 -11.51 10.01 6.83
N PRO A 307 -10.80 9.20 6.01
CA PRO A 307 -11.15 8.88 4.62
C PRO A 307 -12.63 8.60 4.27
N PRO A 308 -13.48 7.94 5.09
CA PRO A 308 -14.90 7.79 4.75
C PRO A 308 -15.67 9.12 4.66
N LEU A 309 -15.22 10.16 5.38
CA LEU A 309 -15.88 11.48 5.41
C LEU A 309 -15.17 12.52 4.53
N ILE A 310 -14.02 12.18 3.97
CA ILE A 310 -13.32 13.00 2.97
C ILE A 310 -14.17 13.14 1.71
N ILE A 311 -14.92 12.12 1.32
CA ILE A 311 -15.86 12.15 0.18
C ILE A 311 -16.86 13.31 0.35
N PHE A 312 -17.45 13.49 1.52
CA PHE A 312 -18.37 14.61 1.80
C PHE A 312 -17.67 15.97 1.80
N SER A 313 -16.43 16.06 2.30
CA SER A 313 -15.67 17.31 2.26
C SER A 313 -15.27 17.70 0.83
N HIS A 314 -14.89 16.74 -0.01
CA HIS A 314 -14.55 16.95 -1.41
C HIS A 314 -15.80 17.24 -2.24
N LEU A 315 -16.91 16.54 -2.00
CA LEU A 315 -18.22 16.88 -2.56
C LEU A 315 -18.65 18.29 -2.14
N TYR A 316 -18.49 18.67 -0.87
CA TYR A 316 -18.82 20.02 -0.40
C TYR A 316 -17.93 21.09 -1.06
N ILE A 317 -16.62 20.87 -1.19
CA ILE A 317 -15.70 21.80 -1.86
C ILE A 317 -16.01 21.89 -3.37
N LEU A 318 -16.28 20.75 -4.02
CA LEU A 318 -16.67 20.69 -5.44
C LEU A 318 -18.00 21.41 -5.66
N PHE A 319 -19.01 21.13 -4.83
CA PHE A 319 -20.32 21.75 -4.85
C PHE A 319 -20.22 23.25 -4.59
N THR A 320 -19.42 23.69 -3.61
CA THR A 320 -19.17 25.12 -3.34
C THR A 320 -18.44 25.80 -4.49
N ARG A 321 -17.51 25.12 -5.17
CA ARG A 321 -16.84 25.65 -6.37
C ARG A 321 -17.78 25.73 -7.57
N LEU A 322 -18.64 24.73 -7.75
CA LEU A 322 -19.69 24.72 -8.77
C LEU A 322 -20.70 25.84 -8.51
N PHE A 323 -21.17 25.99 -7.27
CA PHE A 323 -22.04 27.10 -6.86
C PHE A 323 -21.37 28.46 -7.06
N ARG A 324 -20.10 28.63 -6.66
CA ARG A 324 -19.37 29.90 -6.89
C ARG A 324 -19.14 30.17 -8.38
N ARG A 325 -18.91 29.14 -9.21
CA ARG A 325 -18.84 29.29 -10.67
C ARG A 325 -20.20 29.68 -11.25
N CYS A 326 -21.30 29.10 -10.79
CA CYS A 326 -22.66 29.49 -11.21
C CYS A 326 -23.01 30.92 -10.76
N VAL A 327 -22.61 31.32 -9.55
CA VAL A 327 -22.82 32.69 -9.03
C VAL A 327 -21.96 33.71 -9.78
N LYS A 328 -20.69 33.38 -10.09
CA LYS A 328 -19.85 34.23 -10.95
C LYS A 328 -20.43 34.37 -12.37
N LYS A 329 -20.90 33.28 -12.96
CA LYS A 329 -21.54 33.29 -14.28
C LYS A 329 -22.84 34.12 -14.28
N LYS A 330 -23.54 34.17 -13.15
CA LYS A 330 -24.74 35.00 -12.96
C LYS A 330 -24.39 36.49 -12.78
N GLN A 331 -23.32 36.82 -12.06
CA GLN A 331 -22.84 38.19 -11.90
C GLN A 331 -22.22 38.78 -13.18
N GLU A 332 -21.49 37.99 -13.96
CA GLU A 332 -20.97 38.41 -15.28
C GLU A 332 -22.12 38.69 -16.27
N GLY A 333 -23.21 37.90 -16.23
CA GLY A 333 -24.40 38.17 -17.05
C GLY A 333 -25.18 39.44 -16.63
N GLU A 334 -25.20 39.77 -15.34
CA GLU A 334 -25.89 40.97 -14.80
C GLU A 334 -25.10 42.27 -15.05
N LEU A 335 -23.76 42.19 -15.12
CA LEU A 335 -22.88 43.31 -15.47
C LEU A 335 -22.98 43.66 -16.96
N ASP A 336 -23.00 42.66 -17.85
CA ASP A 336 -23.18 42.86 -19.31
C ASP A 336 -24.54 43.50 -19.67
N GLU A 337 -25.60 43.20 -18.91
CA GLU A 337 -26.93 43.76 -19.13
C GLU A 337 -27.02 45.23 -18.64
N LYS A 338 -26.29 45.57 -17.57
CA LYS A 338 -26.24 46.92 -17.01
C LYS A 338 -25.39 47.88 -17.86
N ASP A 339 -24.30 47.40 -18.45
CA ASP A 339 -23.45 48.19 -19.35
C ASP A 339 -24.13 48.47 -20.70
N ARG A 340 -24.98 47.55 -21.20
CA ARG A 340 -25.86 47.81 -22.36
C ARG A 340 -26.95 48.84 -22.05
N GLY A 341 -27.51 48.83 -20.84
CA GLY A 341 -28.50 49.83 -20.42
C GLY A 341 -27.92 51.26 -20.29
N LEU A 342 -26.67 51.38 -19.78
CA LEU A 342 -25.99 52.67 -19.64
C LEU A 342 -25.58 53.29 -21.00
N SER A 343 -25.06 52.47 -21.91
CA SER A 343 -24.64 52.94 -23.24
C SER A 343 -25.82 53.37 -24.12
N GLN A 344 -27.01 52.81 -23.91
CA GLN A 344 -28.23 53.25 -24.61
C GLN A 344 -28.81 54.54 -24.01
N GLY A 345 -28.68 54.75 -22.69
CA GLY A 345 -29.09 55.99 -22.01
C GLY A 345 -28.20 57.20 -22.30
N GLU A 346 -26.89 57.02 -22.47
CA GLU A 346 -25.98 58.11 -22.86
C GLU A 346 -26.21 58.56 -24.31
N SER A 347 -26.57 57.65 -25.21
CA SER A 347 -26.84 57.97 -26.62
C SER A 347 -28.11 58.82 -26.80
N ASP A 348 -29.15 58.58 -25.99
CA ASP A 348 -30.39 59.36 -26.02
C ASP A 348 -30.24 60.74 -25.32
N SER A 349 -29.45 60.80 -24.25
CA SER A 349 -29.13 62.07 -23.58
C SER A 349 -28.29 63.00 -24.48
N GLY A 350 -27.32 62.44 -25.22
CA GLY A 350 -26.49 63.18 -26.18
C GLY A 350 -27.29 63.75 -27.36
N LYS A 351 -28.24 62.98 -27.91
CA LYS A 351 -29.12 63.45 -29.00
C LYS A 351 -30.08 64.56 -28.56
N THR A 352 -30.60 64.47 -27.33
CA THR A 352 -31.49 65.49 -26.77
C THR A 352 -30.74 66.81 -26.48
N LYS A 353 -29.47 66.72 -26.09
CA LYS A 353 -28.63 67.89 -25.83
C LYS A 353 -28.21 68.59 -27.13
N ALA A 354 -27.81 67.84 -28.16
CA ALA A 354 -27.48 68.38 -29.48
C ALA A 354 -28.67 69.09 -30.14
N ARG A 355 -29.89 68.55 -30.00
CA ARG A 355 -31.10 69.16 -30.55
C ARG A 355 -31.46 70.50 -29.90
N LYS A 356 -31.18 70.65 -28.59
CA LYS A 356 -31.36 71.93 -27.88
C LYS A 356 -30.32 72.97 -28.26
N THR A 357 -29.08 72.57 -28.52
CA THR A 357 -28.01 73.50 -28.94
C THR A 357 -28.22 73.98 -30.38
N GLU A 358 -28.79 73.14 -31.26
CA GLU A 358 -29.20 73.53 -32.62
C GLU A 358 -30.42 74.47 -32.64
N GLU A 359 -31.31 74.39 -31.64
CA GLU A 359 -32.44 75.32 -31.50
C GLU A 359 -31.98 76.69 -30.96
N GLU A 360 -31.10 76.72 -29.95
CA GLU A 360 -30.54 77.97 -29.41
C GLU A 360 -29.67 78.73 -30.43
N THR A 361 -28.88 78.03 -31.27
CA THR A 361 -28.10 78.67 -32.34
C THR A 361 -28.93 79.14 -33.54
N ARG A 362 -30.17 78.65 -33.69
CA ARG A 362 -31.10 79.13 -34.72
C ARG A 362 -31.81 80.41 -34.30
N GLU A 363 -32.06 80.58 -33.00
CA GLU A 363 -32.69 81.76 -32.43
C GLU A 363 -31.72 82.96 -32.34
N GLU A 364 -30.42 82.74 -32.11
CA GLU A 364 -29.41 83.82 -32.12
C GLU A 364 -29.11 84.38 -33.52
N ASN A 365 -29.39 83.64 -34.60
CA ASN A 365 -29.14 84.08 -35.98
C ASN A 365 -30.33 84.81 -36.64
N GLN A 366 -31.41 85.08 -35.90
CA GLN A 366 -32.58 85.84 -36.37
C GLN A 366 -32.67 87.27 -35.79
N HIS A 367 -31.64 87.76 -35.11
CA HIS A 367 -31.59 89.10 -34.52
C HIS A 367 -30.61 90.07 -35.19
#